data_AF-A0A6J1WNJ7-F1
#
_entry.id   AF-A0A6J1WNJ7-F1
#
_cell.length_a   1.000
_cell.length_b   1.000
_cell.length_c   1.000
_cell.angle_alpha   90.00
_cell.angle_beta   90.00
_cell.angle_gamma   90.00
#
_symmetry.space_group_name_H-M   'P 1'
#
loop_
_entity.id
_entity.type
_entity.pdbx_description
1 polymer ?
#
loop_
_entity_poly.entity_id
_entity_poly.type
_entity_poly.pdbx_seq_one_letter_code
_entity_poly.pdbx_strand_id
1 'polypeptide(L)'
;MQLNPKTLASGLDDYPRASHPSEAERHVDLRCWLYAAADSMAYLARLLHRDPTRFEVTRDQLADEELLNELHWSPHTQTYADYGLHTDGVRLVRQPPKHPGESPRVVRSVTVPPQLKLVTSAFGYVSLFPMLLKVLRPESDKLGKILQDLDKPDLLWSPYGLRLEKNTINLLFY
;
A
#
# COMPACT_ATOMS: atom_id res chain seq x y z
N MET A 1 -19.49 2.06 -9.46
CA MET A 1 -18.54 2.73 -10.36
C MET A 1 -17.29 3.06 -9.56
N GLN A 2 -16.10 2.80 -10.07
CA GLN A 2 -14.87 2.82 -9.27
C GLN A 2 -13.78 3.62 -10.00
N LEU A 3 -13.11 4.51 -9.27
CA LEU A 3 -11.96 5.28 -9.77
C LEU A 3 -10.70 4.39 -9.79
N ASN A 4 -10.44 3.73 -8.66
CA ASN A 4 -9.45 2.65 -8.52
C ASN A 4 -10.16 1.32 -8.19
N PRO A 5 -9.64 0.18 -8.66
CA PRO A 5 -10.11 -1.14 -8.26
C PRO A 5 -9.98 -1.35 -6.74
N LYS A 6 -10.93 -2.08 -6.16
CA LYS A 6 -10.91 -2.45 -4.73
C LYS A 6 -10.02 -3.65 -4.44
N THR A 7 -9.49 -3.72 -3.22
CA THR A 7 -8.70 -4.88 -2.73
C THR A 7 -9.32 -5.46 -1.46
N LEU A 8 -10.49 -6.11 -1.62
CA LEU A 8 -11.32 -6.59 -0.51
C LEU A 8 -10.60 -7.57 0.42
N ALA A 9 -9.72 -8.42 -0.13
CA ALA A 9 -8.99 -9.41 0.65
C ALA A 9 -7.94 -8.80 1.61
N SER A 10 -7.60 -7.51 1.46
CA SER A 10 -6.62 -6.84 2.33
C SER A 10 -7.21 -6.33 3.64
N GLY A 11 -8.55 -6.22 3.74
CA GLY A 11 -9.24 -5.52 4.84
C GLY A 11 -9.20 -3.99 4.73
N LEU A 12 -8.57 -3.44 3.68
CA LEU A 12 -8.51 -2.02 3.34
C LEU A 12 -9.17 -1.77 1.98
N ASP A 13 -10.47 -2.05 1.88
CA ASP A 13 -11.22 -2.22 0.63
C ASP A 13 -11.02 -1.12 -0.43
N ASP A 14 -11.01 0.15 -0.01
CA ASP A 14 -10.93 1.33 -0.87
C ASP A 14 -9.57 2.05 -0.78
N TYR A 15 -8.56 1.44 -0.15
CA TYR A 15 -7.21 2.02 -0.12
C TYR A 15 -6.62 2.06 -1.54
N PRO A 16 -6.14 3.21 -2.05
CA PRO A 16 -5.69 3.30 -3.43
C PRO A 16 -4.45 2.42 -3.70
N ARG A 17 -4.58 1.47 -4.64
CA ARG A 17 -3.49 0.61 -5.14
C ARG A 17 -3.08 0.99 -6.57
N ALA A 18 -2.43 0.08 -7.29
CA ALA A 18 -2.17 0.24 -8.71
C ALA A 18 -3.47 0.49 -9.49
N SER A 19 -3.46 1.51 -10.36
CA SER A 19 -4.66 1.93 -11.09
C SER A 19 -5.18 0.89 -12.10
N HIS A 20 -4.30 -0.02 -12.54
CA HIS A 20 -4.58 -1.07 -13.51
C HIS A 20 -4.07 -2.40 -12.94
N PRO A 21 -4.96 -3.29 -12.49
CA PRO A 21 -4.53 -4.52 -11.87
C PRO A 21 -3.73 -5.41 -12.81
N SER A 22 -2.70 -6.08 -12.28
CA SER A 22 -1.84 -6.97 -13.06
C SER A 22 -1.08 -7.96 -12.18
N GLU A 23 -0.62 -9.06 -12.77
CA GLU A 23 0.26 -10.05 -12.10
C GLU A 23 1.61 -9.46 -11.65
N ALA A 24 1.98 -8.26 -12.10
CA ALA A 24 3.21 -7.58 -11.71
C ALA A 24 3.11 -6.83 -10.38
N GLU A 25 1.93 -6.83 -9.74
CA GLU A 25 1.71 -6.12 -8.48
C GLU A 25 2.50 -6.71 -7.31
N ARG A 26 2.99 -5.84 -6.45
CA ARG A 26 3.58 -6.21 -5.16
C ARG A 26 2.97 -5.34 -4.08
N HIS A 27 2.34 -5.98 -3.10
CA HIS A 27 1.67 -5.30 -1.99
C HIS A 27 2.53 -5.37 -0.73
N VAL A 28 2.92 -4.21 -0.21
CA VAL A 28 3.87 -4.13 0.92
C VAL A 28 3.27 -4.66 2.22
N ASP A 29 1.99 -4.39 2.45
CA ASP A 29 1.24 -4.87 3.62
C ASP A 29 1.10 -6.39 3.61
N LEU A 30 0.79 -7.00 2.44
CA LEU A 30 0.73 -8.46 2.31
C LEU A 30 2.08 -9.10 2.62
N ARG A 31 3.19 -8.54 2.12
CA ARG A 31 4.55 -9.02 2.45
C ARG A 31 4.78 -9.00 3.96
N CYS A 32 4.37 -7.93 4.65
CA CYS A 32 4.52 -7.80 6.09
C CYS A 32 3.61 -8.76 6.87
N TRP A 33 2.39 -9.01 6.40
CA TRP A 33 1.51 -10.03 6.98
C TRP A 33 2.09 -11.44 6.87
N LEU A 34 2.68 -11.78 5.72
CA LEU A 34 3.34 -13.08 5.52
C LEU A 34 4.55 -13.23 6.45
N TYR A 35 5.31 -12.16 6.69
CA TYR A 35 6.38 -12.15 7.68
C TYR A 35 5.84 -12.48 9.08
N ALA A 36 4.82 -11.75 9.54
CA ALA A 36 4.24 -11.96 10.86
C ALA A 36 3.64 -13.35 11.03
N ALA A 37 3.01 -13.89 9.98
CA ALA A 37 2.48 -15.25 9.97
C ALA A 37 3.61 -16.30 10.05
N ALA A 38 4.68 -16.14 9.27
CA ALA A 38 5.82 -17.05 9.29
C ALA A 38 6.53 -17.03 10.66
N ASP A 39 6.74 -15.85 11.26
CA ASP A 39 7.34 -15.73 12.59
C ASP A 39 6.47 -16.39 13.67
N SER A 40 5.15 -16.15 13.63
CA SER A 40 4.19 -16.79 14.54
C SER A 40 4.20 -18.32 14.41
N MET A 41 4.25 -18.84 13.18
CA MET A 41 4.31 -20.28 12.94
C MET A 41 5.64 -20.89 13.38
N ALA A 42 6.77 -20.21 13.19
CA ALA A 42 8.06 -20.63 13.69
C ALA A 42 8.06 -20.70 15.23
N TYR A 43 7.50 -19.68 15.89
CA TYR A 43 7.35 -19.66 17.35
C TYR A 43 6.50 -20.83 17.86
N LEU A 44 5.31 -21.04 17.28
CA LEU A 44 4.42 -22.14 17.66
C LEU A 44 5.05 -23.51 17.42
N ALA A 45 5.78 -23.70 16.31
CA ALA A 45 6.47 -24.94 16.02
C ALA A 45 7.52 -25.26 17.10
N ARG A 46 8.33 -24.28 17.51
CA ARG A 46 9.29 -24.45 18.62
C ARG A 46 8.59 -24.80 19.93
N LEU A 47 7.51 -24.08 20.26
CA LEU A 47 6.73 -24.31 21.48
C LEU A 47 6.14 -25.73 21.54
N LEU A 48 5.70 -26.26 20.40
CA LEU A 48 5.13 -27.60 20.27
C LEU A 48 6.17 -28.70 20.00
N HIS A 49 7.47 -28.38 20.06
CA HIS A 49 8.58 -29.28 19.74
C HIS A 49 8.46 -29.92 18.33
N ARG A 50 8.00 -29.14 17.36
CA ARG A 50 7.92 -29.48 15.93
C ARG A 50 9.07 -28.79 15.18
N ASP A 51 9.40 -29.28 13.98
CA ASP A 51 10.40 -28.65 13.12
C ASP A 51 9.94 -27.26 12.64
N PRO A 52 10.65 -26.17 13.00
CA PRO A 52 10.29 -24.80 12.61
C PRO A 52 10.94 -24.36 11.29
N THR A 53 11.85 -25.15 10.72
CA THR A 53 12.83 -24.73 9.69
C THR A 53 12.19 -24.00 8.51
N ARG A 54 11.10 -24.55 7.94
CA ARG A 54 10.42 -23.94 6.79
C ARG A 54 9.90 -22.53 7.09
N PHE A 55 9.35 -22.33 8.29
CA PHE A 55 8.79 -21.04 8.71
C PHE A 55 9.89 -20.04 9.04
N GLU A 56 10.99 -20.49 9.65
CA GLU A 56 12.17 -19.65 9.91
C GLU A 56 12.81 -19.15 8.62
N VAL A 57 13.02 -20.04 7.64
CA VAL A 57 13.57 -19.64 6.33
C VAL A 57 12.67 -18.61 5.64
N THR A 58 11.35 -18.83 5.67
CA THR A 58 10.38 -17.90 5.07
C THR A 58 10.38 -16.56 5.80
N ARG A 59 10.37 -16.59 7.14
CA ARG A 59 10.47 -15.39 7.98
C ARG A 59 11.73 -14.61 7.65
N ASP A 60 12.88 -15.26 7.59
CA ASP A 60 14.17 -14.59 7.38
C ASP A 60 14.26 -13.96 5.98
N GLN A 61 13.73 -14.62 4.95
CA GLN A 61 13.60 -14.04 3.61
C GLN A 61 12.70 -12.79 3.58
N LEU A 62 11.59 -12.81 4.32
CA LEU A 62 10.67 -11.68 4.40
C LEU A 62 11.16 -10.59 5.38
N ALA A 63 12.06 -10.92 6.30
CA ALA A 63 12.71 -9.99 7.22
C ALA A 63 13.85 -9.21 6.57
N ASP A 64 14.36 -9.66 5.42
CA ASP A 64 15.41 -8.96 4.68
C ASP A 64 14.96 -7.52 4.33
N GLU A 65 15.55 -6.57 5.05
CA GLU A 65 15.25 -5.15 4.92
C GLU A 65 15.82 -4.56 3.62
N GLU A 66 16.95 -5.08 3.13
CA GLU A 66 17.54 -4.59 1.88
C GLU A 66 16.65 -4.98 0.69
N LEU A 67 16.16 -6.22 0.68
CA LEU A 67 15.18 -6.67 -0.31
C LEU A 67 13.85 -5.91 -0.19
N LEU A 68 13.37 -5.65 1.03
CA LEU A 68 12.19 -4.81 1.24
C LEU A 68 12.39 -3.41 0.65
N ASN A 69 13.56 -2.80 0.89
CA ASN A 69 13.91 -1.48 0.40
C ASN A 69 14.00 -1.46 -1.13
N GLU A 70 14.67 -2.43 -1.73
CA GLU A 70 14.76 -2.57 -3.19
C GLU A 70 13.38 -2.62 -3.84
N LEU A 71 12.45 -3.39 -3.26
CA LEU A 71 11.17 -3.66 -3.88
C LEU A 71 10.10 -2.59 -3.62
N HIS A 72 10.16 -1.89 -2.49
CA HIS A 72 9.06 -1.06 -1.97
C HIS A 72 9.46 0.33 -1.50
N TRP A 73 10.74 0.64 -1.30
CA TRP A 73 11.14 1.97 -0.84
C TRP A 73 11.25 2.96 -1.99
N SER A 74 10.52 4.07 -1.89
CA SER A 74 10.66 5.21 -2.80
C SER A 74 11.70 6.19 -2.26
N PRO A 75 12.88 6.35 -2.90
CA PRO A 75 13.85 7.36 -2.47
C PRO A 75 13.34 8.79 -2.69
N HIS A 76 12.44 9.01 -3.65
CA HIS A 76 11.88 10.32 -3.97
C HIS A 76 10.89 10.81 -2.91
N THR A 77 9.96 9.97 -2.49
CA THR A 77 8.96 10.32 -1.47
C THR A 77 9.40 9.98 -0.05
N GLN A 78 10.47 9.19 0.09
CA GLN A 78 10.95 8.63 1.36
C GLN A 78 9.86 7.86 2.13
N THR A 79 9.15 6.99 1.41
CA THR A 79 8.05 6.18 1.94
C THR A 79 8.07 4.79 1.32
N TYR A 80 7.53 3.79 2.04
CA TYR A 80 7.19 2.51 1.42
C TYR A 80 5.90 2.63 0.60
N ALA A 81 5.85 1.93 -0.53
CA ALA A 81 4.71 1.92 -1.43
C ALA A 81 4.53 0.55 -2.07
N ASP A 82 3.31 0.28 -2.53
CA ASP A 82 3.05 -0.83 -3.44
C ASP A 82 3.71 -0.59 -4.79
N TYR A 83 3.87 -1.65 -5.56
CA TYR A 83 4.32 -1.59 -6.95
C TYR A 83 3.27 -2.17 -7.87
N GLY A 84 3.10 -1.59 -9.05
CA GLY A 84 2.24 -2.17 -10.09
C GLY A 84 2.07 -1.26 -11.29
N LEU A 85 1.17 -1.65 -12.19
CA LEU A 85 0.84 -0.86 -13.38
C LEU A 85 -0.03 0.34 -13.00
N HIS A 86 0.58 1.50 -12.83
CA HIS A 86 -0.05 2.66 -12.22
C HIS A 86 0.07 3.95 -13.06
N THR A 87 -0.99 4.75 -13.02
CA THR A 87 -1.05 6.13 -13.48
C THR A 87 -1.91 6.94 -12.52
N ASP A 88 -1.47 8.15 -12.20
CA ASP A 88 -2.25 9.13 -11.43
C ASP A 88 -3.28 9.85 -12.33
N GLY A 89 -3.14 9.67 -13.66
CA GLY A 89 -4.03 10.25 -14.68
C GLY A 89 -5.34 9.48 -14.83
N VAL A 90 -6.06 9.24 -13.73
CA VAL A 90 -7.38 8.61 -13.73
C VAL A 90 -8.40 9.60 -13.16
N ARG A 91 -9.52 9.78 -13.86
CA ARG A 91 -10.62 10.65 -13.43
C ARG A 91 -11.98 10.08 -13.79
N LEU A 92 -13.01 10.49 -13.05
CA LEU A 92 -14.40 10.23 -13.42
C LEU A 92 -14.89 11.37 -14.33
N VAL A 93 -15.40 11.03 -15.51
CA VAL A 93 -15.96 12.00 -16.47
C VAL A 93 -17.43 11.69 -16.72
N ARG A 94 -18.26 12.74 -16.85
CA ARG A 94 -19.66 12.60 -17.26
C ARG A 94 -19.70 12.42 -18.78
N GLN A 95 -20.15 11.26 -19.23
CA GLN A 95 -20.40 10.99 -20.63
C GLN A 95 -21.85 11.35 -20.98
N PRO A 96 -22.07 12.20 -22.01
CA PRO A 96 -23.42 12.53 -22.44
C PRO A 96 -24.14 11.29 -23.02
N PRO A 97 -25.48 11.27 -23.00
CA PRO A 97 -26.28 10.20 -23.61
C PRO A 97 -25.89 10.00 -25.08
N LYS A 98 -25.71 8.74 -25.51
CA LYS A 98 -25.46 8.45 -26.93
C LYS A 98 -26.78 8.27 -27.71
N HIS A 99 -27.85 7.91 -27.01
CA HIS A 99 -29.17 7.69 -27.59
C HIS A 99 -30.27 8.49 -26.86
N PRO A 100 -31.36 8.87 -27.57
CA PRO A 100 -32.53 9.50 -26.94
C PRO A 100 -33.12 8.60 -25.84
N GLY A 101 -33.32 9.15 -24.64
CA GLY A 101 -33.86 8.41 -23.49
C GLY A 101 -32.82 7.78 -22.57
N GLU A 102 -31.52 7.83 -22.90
CA GLU A 102 -30.47 7.41 -21.96
C GLU A 102 -30.12 8.52 -20.97
N SER A 103 -29.91 8.16 -19.70
CA SER A 103 -29.36 9.07 -18.70
C SER A 103 -27.84 9.22 -18.87
N PRO A 104 -27.26 10.40 -18.58
CA PRO A 104 -25.81 10.58 -18.54
C PRO A 104 -25.15 9.55 -17.63
N ARG A 105 -24.02 9.00 -18.06
CA ARG A 105 -23.25 8.02 -17.28
C ARG A 105 -21.93 8.64 -16.86
N VAL A 106 -21.53 8.45 -15.61
CA VAL A 106 -20.16 8.73 -15.20
C VAL A 106 -19.30 7.55 -15.69
N VAL A 107 -18.09 7.80 -16.18
CA VAL A 107 -17.18 6.73 -16.61
C VAL A 107 -15.76 7.06 -16.15
N ARG A 108 -14.98 6.03 -15.86
CA ARG A 108 -13.55 6.17 -15.59
C ARG A 108 -12.82 6.49 -16.91
N SER A 109 -12.02 7.55 -16.90
CA SER A 109 -11.20 8.00 -18.02
C SER A 109 -9.72 8.02 -17.61
N VAL A 110 -8.87 7.48 -18.48
CA VAL A 110 -7.41 7.45 -18.30
C VAL A 110 -6.81 8.49 -19.24
N THR A 111 -6.04 9.43 -18.69
CA THR A 111 -5.45 10.56 -19.42
C THR A 111 -3.97 10.39 -19.69
N VAL A 112 -3.29 9.57 -18.88
CA VAL A 112 -1.87 9.26 -19.00
C VAL A 112 -1.72 7.74 -19.00
N PRO A 113 -1.06 7.13 -20.00
CA PRO A 113 -0.83 5.69 -20.02
C PRO A 113 -0.15 5.20 -18.74
N PRO A 114 -0.59 4.06 -18.16
CA PRO A 114 0.03 3.53 -16.96
C PRO A 114 1.40 2.92 -17.23
N GLN A 115 2.25 2.93 -16.22
CA GLN A 115 3.59 2.35 -16.25
C GLN A 115 3.82 1.52 -14.99
N LEU A 116 4.69 0.52 -15.08
CA LEU A 116 5.11 -0.24 -13.89
C LEU A 116 5.97 0.65 -13.00
N LYS A 117 5.44 1.03 -11.84
CA LYS A 117 6.10 1.94 -10.90
C LYS A 117 5.61 1.72 -9.47
N LEU A 118 6.34 2.32 -8.52
CA LEU A 118 5.85 2.47 -7.14
C LEU A 118 4.64 3.41 -7.11
N VAL A 119 3.59 3.00 -6.39
CA VAL A 119 2.34 3.76 -6.18
C VAL A 119 2.54 4.75 -5.02
N THR A 120 3.25 5.83 -5.30
CA THR A 120 3.67 6.81 -4.29
C THR A 120 2.63 7.90 -4.01
N SER A 121 1.55 7.95 -4.80
CA SER A 121 0.42 8.88 -4.57
C SER A 121 -0.40 8.52 -3.33
N ALA A 122 -0.39 7.25 -2.92
CA ALA A 122 -1.21 6.70 -1.82
C ALA A 122 -0.41 6.52 -0.52
N PHE A 123 0.05 7.61 0.09
CA PHE A 123 0.76 7.54 1.37
C PHE A 123 -0.22 7.45 2.54
N GLY A 124 -0.11 6.40 3.35
CA GLY A 124 -1.07 6.06 4.39
C GLY A 124 -0.67 4.83 5.19
N TYR A 125 -1.65 4.13 5.76
CA TYR A 125 -1.43 2.96 6.62
C TYR A 125 -0.58 1.88 5.95
N VAL A 126 -0.81 1.59 4.67
CA VAL A 126 -0.02 0.60 3.90
C VAL A 126 1.48 0.91 3.97
N SER A 127 1.85 2.20 3.88
CA SER A 127 3.24 2.65 3.97
C SER A 127 3.88 2.44 5.36
N LEU A 128 3.07 2.24 6.41
CA LEU A 128 3.52 2.05 7.79
C LEU A 128 3.71 0.58 8.18
N PHE A 129 3.20 -0.38 7.39
CA PHE A 129 3.23 -1.81 7.74
C PHE A 129 4.61 -2.36 8.11
N PRO A 130 5.70 -2.01 7.40
CA PRO A 130 7.04 -2.46 7.80
C PRO A 130 7.40 -2.08 9.25
N MET A 131 6.97 -0.89 9.71
CA MET A 131 7.18 -0.45 11.09
C MET A 131 6.17 -1.11 12.04
N LEU A 132 4.88 -1.14 11.70
CA LEU A 132 3.82 -1.69 12.55
C LEU A 132 4.05 -3.16 12.91
N LEU A 133 4.55 -3.95 11.95
CA LEU A 133 4.86 -5.37 12.13
C LEU A 133 6.34 -5.62 12.46
N LYS A 134 7.10 -4.57 12.80
CA LYS A 134 8.50 -4.64 13.27
C LYS A 134 9.43 -5.39 12.31
N VAL A 135 9.21 -5.24 11.00
CA VAL A 135 10.08 -5.80 9.96
C VAL A 135 11.39 -5.00 9.88
N LEU A 136 11.33 -3.69 10.14
CA LEU A 136 12.50 -2.81 10.10
C LEU A 136 13.40 -3.01 11.31
N ARG A 137 14.73 -2.96 11.09
CA ARG A 137 15.72 -2.95 12.18
C ARG A 137 15.59 -1.67 13.01
N PRO A 138 15.86 -1.72 14.33
CA PRO A 138 15.82 -0.53 15.19
C PRO A 138 16.75 0.60 14.73
N GLU A 139 17.86 0.27 14.09
CA GLU A 139 18.87 1.22 13.59
C GLU A 139 18.58 1.71 12.15
N SER A 140 17.46 1.29 11.55
CA SER A 140 17.11 1.65 10.17
C SER A 140 16.82 3.15 10.04
N ASP A 141 17.52 3.81 9.11
CA ASP A 141 17.20 5.19 8.71
C ASP A 141 15.74 5.33 8.22
N LYS A 142 15.16 4.25 7.66
CA LYS A 142 13.79 4.28 7.12
C LYS A 142 12.79 4.28 8.27
N LEU A 143 13.07 3.53 9.33
CA LEU A 143 12.30 3.60 10.57
C LEU A 143 12.40 5.01 11.17
N GLY A 144 13.60 5.58 11.27
CA GLY A 144 13.80 6.95 11.74
C GLY A 144 12.97 7.97 10.94
N LYS A 145 12.97 7.85 9.61
CA LYS A 145 12.16 8.71 8.73
C LYS A 145 10.65 8.55 8.96
N ILE A 146 10.15 7.33 9.10
CA ILE A 146 8.73 7.06 9.38
C ILE A 146 8.33 7.71 10.71
N LEU A 147 9.12 7.51 11.76
CA LEU A 147 8.84 8.09 13.08
C LEU A 147 8.84 9.62 13.05
N GLN A 148 9.76 10.25 12.31
CA GLN A 148 9.79 11.70 12.09
C GLN A 148 8.57 12.24 11.32
N ASP A 149 7.84 11.39 10.60
CA ASP A 149 6.68 11.81 9.81
C ASP A 149 5.35 11.54 10.52
N LEU A 150 5.33 10.63 11.49
CA LEU A 150 4.09 10.16 12.14
C LEU A 150 3.34 11.25 12.90
N ASP A 151 4.05 12.25 13.44
CA ASP A 151 3.47 13.35 14.22
C ASP A 151 3.15 14.59 13.38
N LYS A 152 3.44 14.56 12.06
CA LYS A 152 3.21 15.69 11.16
C LYS A 152 1.71 15.82 10.82
N PRO A 153 1.07 16.96 11.16
CA PRO A 153 -0.35 17.18 10.89
C PRO A 153 -0.72 17.22 9.40
N ASP A 154 0.24 17.59 8.54
CA ASP A 154 0.08 17.64 7.09
C ASP A 154 0.19 16.26 6.43
N LEU A 155 0.57 15.23 7.21
CA LEU A 155 0.67 13.85 6.77
C LEU A 155 -0.45 13.01 7.39
N LEU A 156 -0.11 12.17 8.37
CA LEU A 156 -1.04 11.20 8.96
C LEU A 156 -1.52 11.61 10.35
N TRP A 157 -0.90 12.59 11.01
CA TRP A 157 -1.31 12.96 12.38
C TRP A 157 -2.61 13.76 12.40
N SER A 158 -3.46 13.51 13.38
CA SER A 158 -4.63 14.32 13.71
C SER A 158 -4.87 14.35 15.22
N PRO A 159 -5.68 15.30 15.73
CA PRO A 159 -6.10 15.31 17.14
C PRO A 159 -6.83 14.03 17.60
N TYR A 160 -7.26 13.18 16.66
CA TYR A 160 -8.02 11.95 16.91
C TYR A 160 -7.21 10.66 16.64
N GLY A 161 -5.91 10.80 16.35
CA GLY A 161 -5.02 9.68 16.01
C GLY A 161 -4.53 9.71 14.56
N LEU A 162 -3.96 8.59 14.12
CA LEU A 162 -3.42 8.43 12.76
C LEU A 162 -4.55 8.34 11.72
N ARG A 163 -4.35 9.00 10.58
CA ARG A 163 -5.26 8.96 9.43
C ARG A 163 -4.92 7.78 8.53
N LEU A 164 -5.95 7.19 7.93
CA LEU A 164 -5.82 6.08 6.99
C LEU A 164 -4.92 6.42 5.80
N GLU A 165 -5.04 7.64 5.27
CA GLU A 165 -4.26 8.18 4.15
C GLU A 165 -4.01 9.67 4.38
N LYS A 166 -2.91 10.21 3.84
CA LYS A 166 -2.63 11.65 3.90
C LYS A 166 -3.73 12.44 3.21
N ASN A 167 -4.01 13.64 3.71
CA ASN A 167 -4.94 14.55 3.04
C ASN A 167 -4.33 14.99 1.70
N THR A 168 -4.82 14.44 0.60
CA THR A 168 -4.76 15.13 -0.68
C THR A 168 -6.02 15.96 -0.77
N ILE A 169 -5.92 17.28 -0.58
CA ILE A 169 -7.02 18.22 -0.83
C ILE A 169 -7.33 18.16 -2.33
N ASN A 170 -8.12 17.17 -2.76
CA ASN A 170 -8.64 17.03 -4.13
C ASN A 170 -9.87 16.10 -4.19
N LEU A 171 -10.61 15.97 -3.08
CA LEU A 171 -12.01 15.55 -3.11
C LEU A 171 -12.90 16.77 -2.87
N LEU A 172 -12.64 17.86 -3.60
CA LEU A 172 -13.69 18.85 -3.83
C LEU A 172 -14.63 18.26 -4.86
N PHE A 173 -15.74 17.72 -4.36
CA PHE A 173 -16.94 17.55 -5.15
C PHE A 173 -17.32 18.91 -5.75
N TYR A 174 -17.03 19.10 -7.04
CA TYR A 174 -17.69 20.09 -7.89
C TYR A 174 -18.55 19.34 -8.92
#